data_AF-A0A1F7Z2T4-F1
#
_entry.id   AF-A0A1F7Z2T4-F1
#
_cell.length_a   1.000
_cell.length_b   1.000
_cell.length_c   1.000
_cell.angle_alpha   90.00
_cell.angle_beta   90.00
_cell.angle_gamma   90.00
#
_symmetry.space_group_name_H-M   'P 1'
#
loop_
_entity.id
_entity.type
_entity.pdbx_description
1 polymer ?
#
loop_
_entity_poly.entity_id
_entity_poly.type
_entity_poly.pdbx_seq_one_letter_code
_entity_poly.pdbx_strand_id
1 'polypeptide(L)' 'MMGHIFDGGYYGNWDSMPESMRQMMQKYYQNVSSYWPFLGLMRFITWILIVMLLVALIRYFWLKGNKEK' A
#
# COMPACT_ATOMS: atom_id res chain seq x y z
N MET A 1 -20.76 19.52 -30.58
CA MET A 1 -20.67 20.16 -29.25
C MET A 1 -20.32 19.14 -28.15
N MET A 2 -19.38 18.22 -28.41
CA MET A 2 -18.90 17.22 -27.44
C MET A 2 -17.37 17.30 -27.38
N GLY A 3 -16.84 18.31 -26.71
CA GLY A 3 -15.39 18.57 -26.76
C GLY A 3 -14.81 19.36 -25.59
N HIS A 4 -15.48 19.45 -24.44
CA HIS A 4 -15.00 20.27 -23.32
C HIS A 4 -15.32 19.71 -21.92
N ILE A 5 -15.52 18.40 -21.75
CA ILE A 5 -15.79 17.81 -20.41
C ILE A 5 -14.50 17.31 -19.73
N PHE A 6 -13.38 17.21 -20.46
CA PHE A 6 -12.15 16.56 -19.94
C PHE A 6 -10.99 17.50 -19.61
N ASP A 7 -11.18 18.82 -19.68
CA ASP A 7 -10.09 19.81 -19.51
C ASP A 7 -10.07 20.52 -18.13
N GLY A 8 -10.95 20.10 -17.21
CA GLY A 8 -11.01 20.60 -15.83
C GLY A 8 -10.44 19.58 -14.85
N GLY A 9 -9.17 19.75 -14.48
CA GLY A 9 -8.43 18.84 -13.60
C GLY A 9 -9.15 18.53 -12.28
N TYR A 10 -9.72 17.34 -12.18
CA TYR A 10 -10.07 16.69 -10.91
C TYR A 10 -8.83 16.11 -10.23
N TYR A 11 -7.81 16.92 -10.02
CA TYR A 11 -6.67 16.54 -9.20
C TYR A 11 -7.00 16.85 -7.73
N GLY A 12 -7.54 15.84 -7.04
CA GLY A 12 -7.42 15.71 -5.58
C GLY A 12 -8.46 16.41 -4.70
N ASN A 13 -9.36 17.24 -5.24
CA ASN A 13 -10.34 17.93 -4.40
C ASN A 13 -11.67 17.16 -4.34
N TRP A 14 -11.87 16.40 -3.25
CA TRP A 14 -13.07 15.58 -3.03
C TRP A 14 -14.35 16.40 -3.22
N ASP A 15 -14.38 17.63 -2.69
CA ASP A 15 -15.52 18.55 -2.75
C ASP A 15 -15.77 19.21 -4.10
N SER A 16 -14.87 19.03 -5.07
CA SER A 16 -15.15 19.43 -6.45
C SER A 16 -15.80 18.30 -7.26
N MET A 17 -15.60 17.02 -6.87
CA MET A 17 -15.97 15.88 -7.72
C MET A 17 -17.48 15.81 -7.99
N PRO A 18 -17.89 15.36 -9.19
CA PRO A 18 -19.29 15.12 -9.52
C PRO A 18 -19.92 14.11 -8.56
N GLU A 19 -21.20 14.32 -8.21
CA GLU A 19 -21.94 13.50 -7.25
C GLU A 19 -21.85 11.99 -7.57
N SER A 20 -21.91 11.64 -8.86
CA SER A 20 -21.79 10.25 -9.35
C SER A 20 -20.41 9.64 -9.06
N MET A 21 -19.33 10.42 -9.20
CA MET A 21 -17.97 9.97 -8.90
C MET A 21 -17.74 9.88 -7.39
N ARG A 22 -18.28 10.81 -6.59
CA ARG A 22 -18.21 10.73 -5.13
C ARG A 22 -18.89 9.49 -4.59
N GLN A 23 -20.11 9.18 -5.05
CA GLN A 23 -20.84 8.00 -4.58
C GLN A 23 -20.10 6.70 -4.93
N MET A 24 -19.47 6.65 -6.10
CA MET A 24 -18.65 5.49 -6.50
C MET A 24 -17.40 5.35 -5.62
N MET A 25 -16.69 6.45 -5.37
CA MET A 25 -15.52 6.47 -4.48
C MET A 25 -15.90 6.17 -3.03
N GLN A 26 -17.01 6.69 -2.52
CA GLN A 26 -17.48 6.41 -1.15
C GLN A 26 -17.66 4.91 -0.90
N LYS A 27 -18.29 4.19 -1.84
CA LYS A 27 -18.43 2.73 -1.73
C LYS A 27 -17.08 2.01 -1.73
N TYR A 28 -16.14 2.47 -2.55
CA TYR A 28 -14.78 1.91 -2.58
C TYR A 28 -14.06 2.13 -1.25
N TYR A 29 -14.03 3.36 -0.74
CA TYR A 29 -13.40 3.69 0.53
C TYR A 29 -14.06 3.03 1.74
N GLN A 30 -15.40 2.90 1.76
CA GLN A 30 -16.10 2.17 2.83
C GLN A 30 -15.70 0.69 2.86
N ASN A 31 -15.66 0.02 1.71
CA ASN A 31 -15.26 -1.38 1.66
C ASN A 31 -13.77 -1.59 1.96
N VAL A 32 -12.91 -0.68 1.50
CA VAL A 32 -11.46 -0.75 1.78
C VAL A 32 -11.17 -0.43 3.25
N SER A 33 -11.95 0.46 3.87
CA SER A 33 -11.85 0.83 5.30
C SER A 33 -12.01 -0.36 6.24
N SER A 34 -12.90 -1.31 5.96
CA SER A 34 -13.11 -2.47 6.83
C SER A 34 -11.89 -3.40 6.93
N TYR A 35 -11.02 -3.41 5.91
CA TYR A 35 -9.81 -4.25 5.87
C TYR A 35 -8.54 -3.50 6.26
N TRP A 36 -8.59 -2.18 6.46
CA TRP A 36 -7.44 -1.39 6.89
C TRP A 36 -6.71 -1.92 8.14
N PRO A 37 -7.40 -2.30 9.23
CA PRO A 37 -6.71 -2.84 10.41
C PRO A 37 -6.04 -4.19 10.12
N PHE A 38 -6.66 -5.04 9.29
CA PHE A 38 -6.08 -6.31 8.87
C PHE A 38 -4.83 -6.11 7.99
N LEU A 39 -4.90 -5.18 7.03
CA LEU A 39 -3.75 -4.81 6.19
C LEU A 39 -2.60 -4.24 7.02
N GLY A 40 -2.89 -3.45 8.06
CA GLY A 40 -1.89 -2.93 8.99
C GLY A 40 -1.16 -4.05 9.75
N LEU A 41 -1.92 -5.03 10.26
CA LEU A 41 -1.36 -6.19 10.96
C LEU A 41 -0.51 -7.07 10.03
N MET A 42 -1.00 -7.35 8.83
CA MET A 42 -0.24 -8.11 7.82
C MET A 42 1.06 -7.40 7.46
N ARG A 43 1.03 -6.08 7.24
CA ARG A 43 2.23 -5.28 6.97
C ARG A 43 3.24 -5.38 8.12
N PHE A 44 2.80 -5.30 9.37
CA PHE A 44 3.66 -5.43 10.54
C PHE A 44 4.34 -6.81 10.60
N ILE A 45 3.57 -7.89 10.39
CA ILE A 45 4.09 -9.26 10.34
C ILE A 45 5.12 -9.41 9.21
N THR A 46 4.83 -8.88 8.02
CA THR A 46 5.76 -8.91 6.89
C THR A 46 7.09 -8.23 7.23
N TRP A 47 7.05 -7.08 7.91
CA TRP A 47 8.28 -6.39 8.36
C TRP A 47 9.09 -7.23 9.35
N ILE A 48 8.45 -7.91 10.31
CA ILE A 48 9.13 -8.81 11.24
C ILE A 48 9.82 -9.94 10.47
N LEU A 49 9.13 -10.56 9.52
CA LEU A 49 9.69 -11.64 8.70
C LEU A 49 10.90 -11.17 7.89
N ILE A 50 10.83 -9.98 7.29
CA ILE A 50 11.96 -9.38 6.56
C ILE A 50 13.17 -9.20 7.48
N VAL A 51 12.97 -8.65 8.68
CA VAL A 51 14.05 -8.45 9.66
C VAL A 51 14.67 -9.79 10.06
N MET A 52 13.84 -10.80 10.36
CA MET A 52 14.33 -12.14 10.67
C MET A 52 15.14 -12.75 9.52
N LEU A 53 14.70 -12.54 8.27
CA LEU A 53 15.38 -13.04 7.09
C LEU A 53 16.74 -12.36 6.88
N LEU A 54 16.83 -11.05 7.13
CA LEU A 54 18.11 -10.32 7.11
C LEU A 54 19.07 -10.84 8.19
N VAL A 55 18.59 -11.06 9.42
CA VAL A 55 19.41 -11.63 10.50
C VAL A 55 19.90 -13.04 10.13
N ALA A 56 19.02 -13.87 9.55
CA ALA A 56 19.39 -15.21 9.09
C ALA A 56 20.45 -15.18 7.99
N LEU A 57 20.33 -14.25 7.02
CA LEU A 57 21.34 -14.04 5.99
C LEU A 57 22.68 -13.62 6.57
N ILE A 58 22.69 -12.63 7.48
CA ILE A 58 23.91 -12.18 8.17
C ILE A 58 24.56 -13.37 8.88
N ARG A 59 23.79 -14.14 9.65
CA ARG A 59 24.28 -15.34 10.35
C ARG A 59 24.84 -16.38 9.38
N TYR A 60 24.18 -16.59 8.25
CA TYR A 60 24.63 -17.53 7.21
C TYR A 60 25.98 -17.11 6.63
N PHE A 61 26.15 -15.83 6.25
CA PHE A 61 27.42 -15.30 5.76
C PHE A 61 28.52 -15.36 6.82
N TRP A 62 28.18 -15.11 8.08
CA TRP A 62 29.12 -15.17 9.20
C TRP A 62 29.65 -16.60 9.42
N LEU A 63 28.76 -17.60 9.39
CA LEU A 63 29.14 -19.01 9.49
C LEU A 63 29.91 -19.52 8.26
N LYS A 64 29.62 -18.98 7.07
CA LYS A 64 30.35 -19.33 5.85
C LYS A 64 31.78 -18.77 5.88
N GLY A 65 31.97 -17.51 6.27
CA GLY A 65 33.30 -16.90 6.39
C GLY A 65 34.17 -17.55 7.47
N ASN A 66 33.56 -18.14 8.50
CA ASN A 66 34.30 -18.83 9.57
C ASN A 66 34.73 -20.27 9.21
N LYS A 67 34.27 -20.81 8.08
CA LYS A 67 34.72 -22.13 7.56
C LYS A 67 35.89 -22.01 6.58
N GLU A 68 36.17 -20.80 6.08
CA GLU A 68 37.25 -20.53 5.13
C GLU A 68 38.54 -20.02 5.80
N LYS A 69 38.58 -19.94 7.13
CA LYS A 69 39.79 -19.80 7.95
C LYS A 69 40.10 -21.11 8.66
#